data_AF-A0A9P6WYR1-F1
#
_entry.id   AF-A0A9P6WYR1-F1
#
_cell.length_a   1.000
_cell.length_b   1.000
_cell.length_c   1.000
_cell.angle_alpha   90.00
_cell.angle_beta   90.00
_cell.angle_gamma   90.00
#
_symmetry.space_group_name_H-M   'P 1'
#
loop_
_entity.id
_entity.type
_entity.pdbx_description
1 polymer ?
#
loop_
_entity_poly.entity_id
_entity_poly.type
_entity_poly.pdbx_seq_one_letter_code
_entity_poly.pdbx_strand_id
1 'polypeptide(L)'
;MLNDDTYDSRAFAGIRKQYLEDNLDNRRNSINSVLLSSCRPTLGIDPILWLPMSNTERSRIVRWRLGWLPGGVPKPCIYHPNDMFTKSHAIWCLHMHRRLQMPLTVPDPLSFLINKLPNKRKLKPSSSSAPKASTFSAWTVRWPAMCLILFELDYLHHGELPPETPPLGTKLITWLCNS
;
A
#
# COMPACT_ATOMS: atom_id res chain seq x y z
N MET A 1 10.60 38.82 31.32
CA MET A 1 10.69 37.37 31.56
C MET A 1 10.58 36.67 30.21
N LEU A 2 11.57 35.85 29.89
CA LEU A 2 11.90 35.38 28.54
C LEU A 2 10.97 34.25 28.07
N ASN A 3 10.52 34.32 26.81
CA ASN A 3 9.81 33.27 26.07
C ASN A 3 10.80 32.17 25.60
N ASP A 4 11.45 31.47 26.54
CA ASP A 4 12.52 30.51 26.25
C ASP A 4 12.00 29.14 25.75
N ASP A 5 10.81 28.73 26.20
CA ASP A 5 10.24 27.40 25.89
C ASP A 5 9.86 27.19 24.40
N THR A 6 9.64 28.28 23.65
CA THR A 6 9.20 28.21 22.25
C THR A 6 10.34 28.10 21.24
N TYR A 7 11.57 28.44 21.66
CA TYR A 7 12.77 28.37 20.83
C TYR A 7 13.34 26.95 20.82
N ASP A 8 13.39 26.32 21.99
CA ASP A 8 13.92 24.96 22.17
C ASP A 8 13.05 23.89 21.48
N SER A 9 11.72 24.04 21.52
CA SER A 9 10.79 23.10 20.86
C SER A 9 10.96 23.05 19.33
N ARG A 10 11.21 24.20 18.68
CA ARG A 10 11.45 24.24 17.23
C ARG A 10 12.82 23.69 16.85
N ALA A 11 13.85 23.98 17.64
CA ALA A 11 15.19 23.43 17.44
C ALA A 11 15.18 21.90 17.60
N PHE A 12 14.55 21.39 18.66
CA PHE A 12 14.38 19.96 18.90
C PHE A 12 13.58 19.26 17.80
N ALA A 13 12.49 19.88 17.32
CA ALA A 13 11.73 19.35 16.20
C ALA A 13 12.57 19.26 14.91
N GLY A 14 13.43 20.24 14.65
CA GLY A 14 14.40 20.22 13.55
C GLY A 14 15.40 19.08 13.66
N ILE A 15 16.04 18.93 14.82
CA ILE A 15 17.01 17.86 15.10
C ILE A 15 16.35 16.48 14.96
N ARG A 16 15.16 16.30 15.55
CA ARG A 16 14.40 15.05 15.44
C ARG A 16 14.05 14.71 13.99
N LYS A 17 13.64 15.71 13.19
CA LYS A 17 13.34 15.50 11.77
C LYS A 17 14.58 15.06 11.01
N GLN A 18 15.71 15.75 11.19
CA GLN A 18 16.97 15.41 10.55
C GLN A 18 17.41 13.98 10.88
N TYR A 19 17.39 13.61 12.16
CA TYR A 19 17.70 12.25 12.61
C TYR A 19 16.82 11.19 11.93
N LEU A 20 15.52 11.46 11.77
CA LEU A 20 14.60 10.54 11.10
C LEU A 20 14.87 10.44 9.59
N GLU A 21 15.25 11.53 8.93
CA GLU A 21 15.60 11.57 7.51
C GLU A 21 16.89 10.78 7.27
N ASP A 22 17.94 11.04 8.05
CA ASP A 22 19.22 10.35 7.97
C ASP A 22 19.05 8.84 8.21
N ASN A 23 18.21 8.45 9.19
CA ASN A 23 17.92 7.05 9.47
C ASN A 23 17.13 6.37 8.33
N LEU A 24 16.24 7.10 7.64
CA LEU A 24 15.60 6.58 6.44
C LEU A 24 16.59 6.37 5.30
N ASP A 25 17.46 7.34 5.05
CA ASP A 25 18.43 7.26 3.95
C ASP A 25 19.46 6.16 4.20
N ASN A 26 19.94 6.01 5.44
CA ASN A 26 20.76 4.87 5.85
C ASN A 26 20.07 3.53 5.59
N ARG A 27 18.76 3.44 5.87
CA ARG A 27 17.97 2.23 5.58
C ARG A 27 17.68 2.00 4.11
N ARG A 28 17.72 3.03 3.26
CA ARG A 28 17.58 2.90 1.79
C ARG A 28 18.88 2.46 1.13
N ASN A 29 20.01 2.92 1.66
CA ASN A 29 21.35 2.61 1.16
C ASN A 29 21.86 1.24 1.61
N SER A 30 21.10 0.52 2.44
CA SER A 30 21.42 -0.84 2.85
C SER A 30 21.28 -1.81 1.67
N ILE A 31 22.25 -2.69 1.48
CA ILE A 31 22.30 -3.66 0.37
C ILE A 31 21.05 -4.57 0.34
N ASN A 32 20.40 -4.78 1.48
CA ASN A 32 19.23 -5.66 1.63
C ASN A 32 17.88 -4.95 1.45
N SER A 33 17.85 -3.66 1.08
CA SER A 33 16.65 -2.82 1.20
C SER A 33 16.03 -2.35 -0.11
N VAL A 34 16.17 -3.10 -1.21
CA VAL A 34 15.54 -2.79 -2.51
C VAL A 34 14.02 -2.53 -2.38
N LEU A 35 13.39 -3.12 -1.36
CA LEU A 35 11.98 -2.90 -1.02
C LEU A 35 11.73 -1.62 -0.19
N LEU A 36 12.67 -1.14 0.64
CA LEU A 36 12.42 0.04 1.50
C LEU A 36 12.45 1.36 0.71
N SER A 37 13.34 1.49 -0.27
CA SER A 37 13.34 2.63 -1.20
C SER A 37 12.02 2.72 -1.98
N SER A 38 11.45 1.56 -2.32
CA SER A 38 10.13 1.44 -2.94
C SER A 38 8.99 1.72 -1.95
N CYS A 39 9.17 1.46 -0.65
CA CYS A 39 8.09 1.50 0.36
C CYS A 39 7.77 2.87 0.97
N ARG A 40 8.73 3.81 1.07
CA ARG A 40 8.47 5.15 1.61
C ARG A 40 9.38 6.20 0.97
N PRO A 41 8.89 7.05 0.05
CA PRO A 41 9.67 8.18 -0.47
C PRO A 41 9.79 9.32 0.55
N THR A 42 8.92 9.40 1.56
CA THR A 42 8.86 10.52 2.52
C THR A 42 8.54 10.03 3.94
N LEU A 43 9.03 10.76 4.96
CA LEU A 43 8.57 10.60 6.34
C LEU A 43 7.09 10.98 6.48
N GLY A 44 6.30 10.14 7.11
CA GLY A 44 4.88 10.39 7.35
C GLY A 44 4.10 9.19 7.86
N ILE A 45 2.88 9.45 8.32
CA ILE A 45 1.92 8.41 8.69
C ILE A 45 1.56 7.62 7.42
N ASP A 46 1.65 6.30 7.51
CA ASP A 46 1.36 5.41 6.40
C ASP A 46 -0.08 5.63 5.88
N PRO A 47 -0.28 5.81 4.56
CA PRO A 47 -1.61 5.96 3.97
C PRO A 47 -2.60 4.89 4.39
N ILE A 48 -2.13 3.65 4.56
CA ILE A 48 -2.96 2.51 4.97
C ILE A 48 -3.69 2.78 6.30
N LEU A 49 -3.09 3.57 7.20
CA LEU A 49 -3.64 3.84 8.53
C LEU A 49 -4.76 4.88 8.54
N TRP A 50 -4.84 5.74 7.52
CA TRP A 50 -5.82 6.84 7.51
C TRP A 50 -6.71 6.89 6.27
N LEU A 51 -6.37 6.17 5.19
CA LEU A 51 -7.22 6.07 4.01
C LEU A 51 -8.53 5.36 4.35
N PRO A 52 -9.66 5.81 3.78
CA PRO A 52 -10.95 5.19 4.02
C PRO A 52 -11.05 3.85 3.31
N MET A 53 -11.09 2.79 4.11
CA MET A 53 -11.29 1.40 3.70
C MET A 53 -11.87 0.61 4.88
N SER A 54 -12.44 -0.56 4.61
CA SER A 54 -12.89 -1.48 5.65
C SER A 54 -11.70 -2.05 6.46
N ASN A 55 -11.99 -2.55 7.66
CA ASN A 55 -10.97 -3.20 8.50
C ASN A 55 -10.39 -4.44 7.81
N THR A 56 -11.21 -5.17 7.06
CA THR A 56 -10.80 -6.37 6.30
C THR A 56 -9.86 -6.03 5.15
N GLU A 57 -10.17 -5.00 4.35
CA GLU A 57 -9.28 -4.50 3.30
C GLU A 57 -7.95 -4.03 3.88
N ARG A 58 -7.99 -3.26 4.98
CA ARG A 58 -6.79 -2.79 5.66
C ARG A 58 -5.93 -3.96 6.14
N SER A 59 -6.54 -4.96 6.79
CA SER A 59 -5.85 -6.16 7.27
C SER A 59 -5.16 -6.90 6.11
N ARG A 60 -5.85 -7.11 4.99
CA ARG A 60 -5.28 -7.77 3.80
C ARG A 60 -4.06 -7.03 3.25
N ILE A 61 -4.14 -5.70 3.13
CA ILE A 61 -3.04 -4.88 2.61
C ILE A 61 -1.83 -4.92 3.55
N VAL A 62 -2.08 -4.83 4.87
CA VAL A 62 -1.01 -4.94 5.87
C VAL A 62 -0.33 -6.30 5.79
N ARG A 63 -1.10 -7.40 5.75
CA ARG A 63 -0.57 -8.76 5.61
C ARG A 63 0.30 -8.89 4.35
N TRP A 64 -0.20 -8.45 3.20
CA TRP A 64 0.58 -8.47 1.96
C TRP A 64 1.90 -7.68 2.07
N ARG A 65 1.85 -6.49 2.67
CA ARG A 65 3.02 -5.63 2.81
C ARG A 65 4.09 -6.21 3.73
N LEU A 66 3.68 -6.96 4.75
CA LEU A 66 4.58 -7.71 5.64
C LEU A 66 5.11 -9.01 5.02
N GLY A 67 4.66 -9.37 3.81
CA GLY A 67 4.98 -10.66 3.20
C GLY A 67 4.25 -11.84 3.86
N TRP A 68 3.24 -11.56 4.68
CA TRP A 68 2.44 -12.58 5.34
C TRP A 68 1.35 -13.04 4.38
N LEU A 69 1.60 -14.17 3.73
CA LEU A 69 0.52 -14.92 3.10
C LEU A 69 -0.45 -15.41 4.19
N PRO A 70 -1.75 -15.52 3.89
CA PRO A 70 -2.70 -16.08 4.85
C PRO A 70 -2.17 -17.44 5.35
N GLY A 71 -2.44 -17.76 6.61
CA GLY A 71 -2.08 -19.02 7.25
C GLY A 71 -0.60 -19.32 7.53
N GLY A 72 0.36 -18.50 7.07
CA GLY A 72 1.78 -18.54 7.52
C GLY A 72 2.59 -19.80 7.15
N VAL A 73 1.94 -20.86 6.69
CA VAL A 73 2.53 -22.12 6.25
C VAL A 73 2.30 -22.25 4.74
N PRO A 74 3.34 -22.53 3.94
CA PRO A 74 3.16 -22.82 2.52
C PRO A 74 2.19 -23.98 2.34
N LYS A 75 1.14 -23.76 1.56
CA LYS A 75 0.17 -24.79 1.14
C LYS A 75 0.22 -24.93 -0.39
N PRO A 76 -0.14 -26.10 -0.96
CA PRO A 76 -0.30 -26.21 -2.40
C PRO A 76 -1.42 -25.27 -2.89
N CYS A 77 -1.26 -24.70 -4.08
CA CYS A 77 -2.29 -23.86 -4.68
C CYS A 77 -3.51 -24.72 -5.06
N ILE A 78 -4.72 -24.22 -4.79
CA ILE A 78 -5.98 -24.87 -5.18
C ILE A 78 -6.05 -25.10 -6.71
N TYR A 79 -5.56 -24.14 -7.50
CA TYR A 79 -5.56 -24.25 -8.96
C TYR A 79 -4.36 -25.02 -9.52
N HIS A 80 -3.25 -25.07 -8.77
CA HIS A 80 -2.00 -25.70 -9.19
C HIS A 80 -1.47 -26.58 -8.05
N PRO A 81 -1.98 -27.81 -7.89
CA PRO A 81 -1.66 -28.65 -6.73
C PRO A 81 -0.18 -29.01 -6.58
N ASN A 82 0.57 -28.96 -7.68
CA ASN A 82 2.02 -29.24 -7.70
C ASN A 82 2.88 -28.04 -7.27
N ASP A 83 2.29 -26.85 -7.19
CA ASP A 83 3.01 -25.62 -6.88
C ASP A 83 2.65 -25.12 -5.47
N MET A 84 3.67 -24.75 -4.71
CA MET A 84 3.48 -24.11 -3.41
C MET A 84 2.98 -22.67 -3.59
N PHE A 85 1.97 -22.31 -2.80
CA PHE A 85 1.39 -20.97 -2.80
C PHE A 85 2.35 -19.97 -2.14
N THR A 86 3.25 -19.43 -2.95
CA THR A 86 4.22 -18.38 -2.62
C THR A 86 3.76 -17.03 -3.17
N LYS A 87 4.44 -15.95 -2.80
CA LYS A 87 4.11 -14.60 -3.29
C LYS A 87 4.30 -14.47 -4.82
N SER A 88 5.38 -15.05 -5.36
CA SER A 88 5.64 -15.09 -6.80
C SER A 88 4.58 -15.94 -7.52
N HIS A 89 4.23 -17.10 -6.97
CA HIS A 89 3.15 -17.92 -7.50
C HIS A 89 1.83 -17.14 -7.51
N ALA A 90 1.46 -16.44 -6.43
CA ALA A 90 0.25 -15.65 -6.37
C ALA A 90 0.20 -14.55 -7.46
N ILE A 91 1.31 -13.88 -7.74
CA ILE A 91 1.41 -12.85 -8.78
C ILE A 91 1.05 -13.41 -10.16
N TRP A 92 1.59 -14.59 -10.49
CA TRP A 92 1.32 -15.28 -11.75
C TRP A 92 -0.10 -15.88 -11.78
N CYS A 93 -0.45 -16.66 -10.76
CA CYS A 93 -1.71 -17.40 -10.62
C CYS A 93 -2.93 -16.48 -10.65
N LEU A 94 -2.86 -15.31 -10.02
CA LEU A 94 -3.95 -14.32 -10.02
C LEU A 94 -3.83 -13.30 -11.17
N HIS A 95 -2.89 -13.48 -12.10
CA HIS A 95 -2.62 -12.59 -13.22
C HIS A 95 -2.52 -11.10 -12.82
N MET A 96 -1.81 -10.82 -11.72
CA MET A 96 -1.84 -9.51 -11.07
C MET A 96 -1.43 -8.37 -12.00
N HIS A 97 -0.43 -8.55 -12.86
CA HIS A 97 0.01 -7.53 -13.83
C HIS A 97 -1.12 -7.08 -14.76
N ARG A 98 -1.86 -8.03 -15.33
CA ARG A 98 -2.97 -7.75 -16.26
C ARG A 98 -4.08 -7.00 -15.53
N ARG A 99 -4.48 -7.49 -14.35
CA ARG A 99 -5.58 -6.92 -13.58
C ARG A 99 -5.27 -5.55 -13.00
N LEU A 100 -4.01 -5.31 -12.65
CA LEU A 100 -3.53 -4.03 -12.10
C LEU A 100 -3.07 -3.05 -13.18
N GLN A 101 -3.13 -3.43 -14.46
CA GLN A 101 -2.61 -2.64 -15.58
C GLN A 101 -1.16 -2.18 -15.33
N MET A 102 -0.30 -3.16 -15.00
CA MET A 102 1.10 -2.97 -14.65
C MET A 102 2.00 -3.75 -15.62
N PRO A 103 3.14 -3.18 -16.05
CA PRO A 103 4.07 -3.87 -16.93
C PRO A 103 4.69 -5.09 -16.23
N LEU A 104 5.06 -6.11 -17.01
CA LEU A 104 5.73 -7.33 -16.51
C LEU A 104 7.13 -7.05 -15.91
N THR A 105 7.72 -5.90 -16.22
CA THR A 105 9.01 -5.45 -15.69
C THR A 105 8.99 -5.12 -14.19
N VAL A 106 7.80 -4.98 -13.59
CA VAL A 106 7.64 -4.71 -12.14
C VAL A 106 7.44 -6.02 -11.40
N PRO A 107 8.44 -6.57 -10.68
CA PRO A 107 8.37 -7.94 -10.15
C PRO A 107 7.20 -8.18 -9.18
N ASP A 108 6.79 -7.13 -8.46
CA ASP A 108 5.68 -7.17 -7.50
C ASP A 108 4.72 -6.00 -7.77
N PRO A 109 3.73 -6.19 -8.67
CA PRO A 109 2.83 -5.10 -9.07
C PRO A 109 1.95 -4.63 -7.93
N LEU A 110 1.58 -5.52 -6.99
CA LEU A 110 0.70 -5.20 -5.88
C LEU A 110 1.43 -4.37 -4.81
N SER A 111 2.64 -4.78 -4.40
CA SER A 111 3.45 -3.96 -3.48
C SER A 111 3.84 -2.63 -4.10
N PHE A 112 4.16 -2.60 -5.40
CA PHE A 112 4.44 -1.34 -6.11
C PHE A 112 3.28 -0.35 -5.99
N LEU A 113 2.05 -0.81 -6.24
CA LEU A 113 0.87 0.06 -6.16
C LEU A 113 0.55 0.47 -4.72
N ILE A 114 0.63 -0.44 -3.74
CA ILE A 114 0.44 -0.11 -2.32
C ILE A 114 1.36 1.05 -1.88
N ASN A 115 2.59 1.07 -2.39
CA ASN A 115 3.55 2.13 -2.07
C ASN A 115 3.27 3.46 -2.79
N LYS A 116 2.42 3.44 -3.81
CA LYS A 116 1.96 4.63 -4.54
C LYS A 116 0.63 5.17 -4.00
N LEU A 117 0.08 4.59 -2.94
CA LEU A 117 -1.15 5.07 -2.31
C LEU A 117 -1.05 6.57 -1.98
N PRO A 118 -2.16 7.33 -2.09
CA PRO A 118 -2.16 8.76 -1.81
C PRO A 118 -1.57 9.06 -0.43
N ASN A 119 -0.43 9.76 -0.39
CA ASN A 119 0.30 10.04 0.84
C ASN A 119 0.00 11.39 1.48
N LYS A 120 -0.83 12.21 0.83
CA LYS A 120 -1.29 13.49 1.34
C LYS A 120 -2.78 13.39 1.62
N ARG A 121 -3.19 13.50 2.89
CA ARG A 121 -4.51 14.03 3.23
C ARG A 121 -4.52 15.45 2.68
N LYS A 122 -5.27 15.70 1.60
CA LYS A 122 -5.39 16.97 0.87
C LYS A 122 -4.55 18.14 1.39
N LEU A 123 -3.66 18.69 0.56
CA LEU A 123 -3.51 20.16 0.55
C LEU A 123 -4.86 20.70 0.04
N LYS A 124 -5.42 21.72 0.71
CA LYS A 124 -6.50 22.55 0.16
C LYS A 124 -6.24 22.87 -1.31
N PRO A 125 -7.26 23.05 -2.16
CA PRO A 125 -7.04 23.58 -3.50
C PRO A 125 -6.35 24.95 -3.36
N SER A 126 -5.04 24.99 -3.54
CA SER A 126 -4.35 26.22 -3.86
C SER A 126 -4.73 26.52 -5.30
N SER A 127 -5.21 27.74 -5.52
CA SER A 127 -5.88 28.25 -6.72
C SER A 127 -5.02 28.28 -8.00
N SER A 128 -4.01 27.42 -8.15
CA SER A 128 -3.07 27.48 -9.27
C SER A 128 -2.52 26.15 -9.80
N SER A 129 -3.02 24.98 -9.38
CA SER A 129 -2.68 23.73 -10.07
C SER A 129 -3.82 22.73 -10.06
N ALA A 130 -4.44 22.53 -11.23
CA ALA A 130 -5.46 21.51 -11.46
C ALA A 130 -5.02 20.14 -10.90
N PRO A 131 -5.90 19.40 -10.19
CA PRO A 131 -5.58 18.03 -9.79
C PRO A 131 -5.34 17.20 -11.06
N LYS A 132 -4.22 16.47 -11.11
CA LYS A 132 -3.86 15.58 -12.23
C LYS A 132 -4.93 14.48 -12.39
N ALA A 133 -5.94 14.73 -13.21
CA ALA A 133 -7.06 13.83 -13.47
C ALA A 133 -6.63 12.39 -13.87
N SER A 134 -5.44 12.22 -14.44
CA SER A 134 -4.93 10.90 -14.87
C SER A 134 -4.55 9.98 -13.70
N THR A 135 -3.93 10.50 -12.64
CA THR A 135 -3.60 9.68 -11.45
C THR A 135 -4.88 9.22 -10.75
N PHE A 136 -5.88 10.09 -10.73
CA PHE A 136 -7.20 9.82 -10.17
C PHE A 136 -7.91 8.67 -10.91
N SER A 137 -7.96 8.77 -12.24
CA SER A 137 -8.58 7.77 -13.12
C SER A 137 -7.92 6.40 -13.03
N ALA A 138 -6.59 6.32 -12.83
CA ALA A 138 -5.94 5.02 -12.69
C ALA A 138 -6.34 4.30 -11.38
N TRP A 139 -6.58 5.05 -10.30
CA TRP A 139 -6.97 4.47 -9.01
C TRP A 139 -8.39 3.92 -8.99
N THR A 140 -9.32 4.47 -9.79
CA THR A 140 -10.70 3.96 -9.89
C THR A 140 -10.76 2.55 -10.47
N VAL A 141 -9.78 2.16 -11.29
CA VAL A 141 -9.65 0.80 -11.82
C VAL A 141 -8.76 -0.06 -10.93
N ARG A 142 -7.58 0.45 -10.54
CA ARG A 142 -6.57 -0.33 -9.84
C ARG A 142 -6.98 -0.71 -8.42
N TRP A 143 -7.67 0.16 -7.70
CA TRP A 143 -8.01 -0.12 -6.31
C TRP A 143 -9.03 -1.26 -6.13
N PRO A 144 -10.18 -1.28 -6.85
CA PRO A 144 -11.07 -2.44 -6.81
C PRO A 144 -10.36 -3.74 -7.22
N ALA A 145 -9.51 -3.68 -8.24
CA ALA A 145 -8.70 -4.83 -8.66
C ALA A 145 -7.75 -5.32 -7.55
N MET A 146 -7.08 -4.41 -6.84
CA MET A 146 -6.24 -4.76 -5.68
C MET A 146 -7.05 -5.44 -4.58
N CYS A 147 -8.20 -4.87 -4.22
CA CYS A 147 -9.06 -5.44 -3.17
C CYS A 147 -9.58 -6.82 -3.56
N LEU A 148 -9.92 -7.03 -4.84
CA LEU A 148 -10.39 -8.31 -5.36
C LEU A 148 -9.27 -9.36 -5.41
N ILE A 149 -8.07 -9.00 -5.86
CA ILE A 149 -6.89 -9.88 -5.82
C ILE A 149 -6.62 -10.34 -4.38
N LEU A 150 -6.63 -9.41 -3.42
CA LEU A 150 -6.38 -9.73 -2.01
C LEU A 150 -7.50 -10.60 -1.40
N PHE A 151 -8.73 -10.46 -1.88
CA PHE A 151 -9.85 -11.32 -1.48
C PHE A 151 -9.70 -12.75 -2.05
N GLU A 152 -9.40 -12.87 -3.34
CA GLU A 152 -9.14 -14.17 -3.98
C GLU A 152 -7.92 -14.87 -3.39
N LEU A 153 -6.92 -14.10 -2.96
CA LEU A 153 -5.76 -14.63 -2.26
C LEU A 153 -6.14 -15.29 -0.92
N ASP A 154 -7.08 -14.70 -0.17
CA ASP A 154 -7.61 -15.34 1.04
C ASP A 154 -8.35 -16.64 0.67
N TYR A 155 -9.19 -16.64 -0.37
CA TYR A 155 -9.87 -17.85 -0.86
C TYR A 155 -8.89 -18.96 -1.26
N LEU A 156 -7.86 -18.62 -2.04
CA LEU A 156 -6.84 -19.57 -2.48
C LEU A 156 -6.07 -20.22 -1.34
N HIS A 157 -5.94 -19.53 -0.22
CA HIS A 157 -5.22 -20.07 0.92
C HIS A 157 -6.12 -20.88 1.87
N HIS A 158 -7.39 -20.47 2.02
CA HIS A 158 -8.31 -21.06 2.99
C HIS A 158 -9.24 -22.12 2.39
N GLY A 159 -9.46 -22.12 1.07
CA GLY A 159 -10.44 -23.00 0.41
C GLY A 159 -11.90 -22.61 0.65
N GLU A 160 -12.14 -21.60 1.48
CA GLU A 160 -13.46 -21.12 1.86
C GLU A 160 -13.60 -19.65 1.47
N LEU A 161 -14.78 -19.29 0.96
CA LEU A 161 -15.10 -17.89 0.72
C LEU A 161 -15.29 -17.20 2.06
N PRO A 162 -14.61 -16.07 2.31
CA PRO A 162 -14.90 -15.25 3.47
C PRO A 162 -16.38 -14.86 3.49
N PRO A 163 -17.06 -14.86 4.66
CA PRO A 163 -18.48 -14.56 4.76
C PRO A 163 -18.77 -13.16 4.22
N GLU A 164 -19.63 -13.08 3.19
CA GLU A 164 -20.11 -11.89 2.46
C GLU A 164 -19.06 -10.81 2.11
N THR A 165 -18.86 -10.54 0.82
CA THR A 165 -18.08 -9.37 0.37
C THR A 165 -18.93 -8.38 -0.43
N PRO A 166 -19.47 -7.32 0.21
CA PRO A 166 -20.03 -6.16 -0.45
C PRO A 166 -18.96 -5.47 -1.34
N PRO A 167 -19.34 -4.57 -2.27
CA PRO A 167 -18.46 -4.17 -3.36
C PRO A 167 -17.12 -3.65 -2.87
N LEU A 168 -16.08 -4.41 -3.20
CA LEU A 168 -14.71 -4.23 -2.75
C LEU A 168 -14.15 -2.91 -3.27
N GLY A 169 -13.41 -2.21 -2.41
CA GLY A 169 -12.71 -0.98 -2.74
C GLY A 169 -13.59 0.27 -2.86
N THR A 170 -14.90 0.17 -2.69
CA THR A 170 -15.83 1.31 -2.87
C THR A 170 -15.54 2.51 -1.97
N LYS A 171 -15.21 2.28 -0.69
CA LYS A 171 -14.97 3.37 0.27
C LYS A 171 -13.85 4.32 -0.18
N LEU A 172 -12.74 3.78 -0.68
CA LEU A 172 -11.64 4.61 -1.15
C LEU A 172 -12.01 5.32 -2.44
N ILE A 173 -12.70 4.63 -3.36
CA ILE A 173 -13.15 5.24 -4.63
C ILE A 173 -14.11 6.39 -4.38
N THR A 174 -15.11 6.22 -3.51
CA THR A 174 -16.05 7.28 -3.15
C THR A 174 -15.32 8.46 -2.51
N TRP A 175 -14.37 8.21 -1.60
CA TRP A 175 -13.57 9.28 -1.01
C TRP A 175 -12.71 10.01 -2.04
N LEU A 176 -12.12 9.26 -2.97
CA LEU A 176 -11.39 9.81 -4.10
C LEU A 176 -12.33 10.69 -4.94
N CYS A 177 -13.50 10.21 -5.36
CA CYS A 177 -14.40 10.93 -6.28
C CYS A 177 -15.05 12.17 -5.65
N ASN A 178 -15.27 12.14 -4.34
CA ASN A 178 -15.90 13.24 -3.61
C ASN A 178 -14.87 14.25 -3.08
N SER A 179 -13.61 14.16 -3.52
CA SER A 179 -12.49 14.93 -3.00
C SER A 179 -11.91 15.96 -3.95
#